data_AF-A0A9P6XMY0-F1
#
_entry.id   AF-A0A9P6XMY0-F1
#
_cell.length_a   1.000
_cell.length_b   1.000
_cell.length_c   1.000
_cell.angle_alpha   90.00
_cell.angle_beta   90.00
_cell.angle_gamma   90.00
#
_symmetry.space_group_name_H-M   'P 1'
#
loop_
_entity.id
_entity.type
_entity.pdbx_description
1 polymer ?
#
loop_
_entity_poly.entity_id
_entity_poly.type
_entity_poly.pdbx_seq_one_letter_code
_entity_poly.pdbx_strand_id
1 'polypeptide(L)'
;MHYANCNTYNADFDGDEMNIHFPQNEIARAEAALIANTDNQYLVPTSGDPLRGLIQDNVDSGVWMSSRDTFFNREEYHQLLYGSLRPEVDA
;
A
#
# COMPACT_ATOMS: atom_id res chain seq x y z
N MET A 1 1.41 7.10 7.15
CA MET A 1 1.89 5.76 6.75
C MET A 1 0.70 4.94 6.28
N HIS A 2 0.82 4.16 5.20
CA HIS A 2 -0.25 3.25 4.73
C HIS A 2 -0.15 1.88 5.44
N TYR A 3 -1.28 1.21 5.73
CA TYR A 3 -1.31 -0.08 6.44
C TYR A 3 -0.44 -1.18 5.82
N ALA A 4 -0.29 -1.15 4.50
CA ALA A 4 0.58 -2.09 3.78
C ALA A 4 2.07 -2.03 4.17
N ASN A 5 2.49 -1.00 4.92
CA ASN A 5 3.86 -0.86 5.41
C ASN A 5 4.02 -1.27 6.88
N CYS A 6 2.93 -1.53 7.63
CA CYS A 6 2.99 -1.83 9.06
C CYS A 6 3.88 -3.02 9.37
N ASN A 7 3.73 -4.11 8.62
CA ASN A 7 4.56 -5.31 8.79
C ASN A 7 6.04 -5.04 8.48
N THR A 8 6.34 -4.17 7.51
CA THR A 8 7.72 -3.79 7.16
C THR A 8 8.45 -3.11 8.32
N TYR A 9 7.74 -2.28 9.09
CA TYR A 9 8.31 -1.53 10.22
C TYR A 9 8.01 -2.17 11.57
N ASN A 10 7.28 -3.29 11.59
CA ASN A 10 6.75 -3.90 12.81
C ASN A 10 5.99 -2.87 13.69
N ALA A 11 5.11 -2.09 13.05
CA ALA A 11 4.33 -1.03 13.68
C ALA A 11 2.85 -1.41 13.78
N ASP A 12 2.17 -1.02 14.85
CA ASP A 12 0.77 -1.39 15.13
C ASP A 12 -0.18 -0.22 15.46
N PHE A 13 0.32 1.02 15.41
CA PHE A 13 -0.42 2.26 15.70
C PHE A 13 -0.92 2.41 17.15
N ASP A 14 -0.23 1.82 18.13
CA ASP A 14 -0.56 1.99 19.55
C ASP A 14 0.11 3.21 20.22
N GLY A 15 0.98 3.92 19.49
CA GLY A 15 1.78 5.04 20.01
C GLY A 15 3.22 5.10 19.49
N ASP A 16 3.62 4.17 18.63
CA ASP A 16 4.95 4.14 17.99
C ASP A 16 5.38 5.48 17.36
N GLU A 17 6.61 5.90 17.69
CA GLU A 17 7.28 7.05 17.08
C GLU A 17 8.24 6.60 15.97
N MET A 18 8.26 7.33 14.85
CA MET A 18 9.18 7.06 13.74
C MET A 18 9.88 8.34 13.27
N ASN A 19 11.16 8.22 12.96
CA ASN A 19 11.95 9.32 12.44
C ASN A 19 11.70 9.54 10.94
N ILE A 20 11.75 10.81 10.53
CA ILE A 20 11.73 11.20 9.11
C ILE A 20 13.06 11.86 8.78
N HIS A 21 13.82 11.22 7.89
CA HIS A 21 15.09 11.75 7.39
C HIS A 21 14.88 12.35 5.99
N PHE A 22 15.31 13.60 5.79
CA PHE A 22 15.16 14.32 4.52
C PHE A 22 16.52 14.44 3.79
N PRO A 23 16.74 13.71 2.68
CA PRO A 23 18.01 13.75 1.93
C PRO A 23 18.38 15.15 1.45
N GLN A 24 19.67 15.52 1.54
CA GLN A 24 20.16 16.87 1.24
C GLN A 24 20.95 17.00 -0.07
N ASN A 25 21.17 15.90 -0.79
CA ASN A 25 21.89 15.91 -2.06
C ASN A 25 21.27 14.93 -3.07
N GLU A 26 21.65 15.10 -4.34
CA GLU A 26 21.09 14.35 -5.47
C GLU A 26 21.40 12.86 -5.43
N ILE A 27 22.60 12.49 -4.96
CA ILE A 27 23.02 11.08 -4.84
C ILE A 27 22.14 10.37 -3.82
N ALA A 28 21.99 10.94 -2.62
CA ALA A 28 21.16 10.39 -1.56
C ALA A 28 19.67 10.35 -1.97
N ARG A 29 19.20 11.34 -2.75
CA ARG A 29 17.83 11.33 -3.28
C ARG A 29 17.64 10.19 -4.29
N ALA A 30 18.61 9.96 -5.19
CA ALA A 30 18.57 8.87 -6.14
C ALA A 30 18.60 7.50 -5.45
N GLU A 31 19.46 7.31 -4.45
CA GLU A 31 19.53 6.08 -3.66
C GLU A 31 18.22 5.80 -2.92
N ALA A 32 17.65 6.81 -2.25
CA ALA A 32 16.36 6.68 -1.56
C ALA A 32 15.22 6.37 -2.53
N ALA A 33 15.21 6.98 -3.72
CA ALA A 33 14.13 6.83 -4.69
C ALA A 33 14.24 5.55 -5.54
N LEU A 34 15.44 5.03 -5.78
CA LEU A 34 15.66 3.91 -6.71
C LEU A 34 16.16 2.63 -6.05
N ILE A 35 16.68 2.69 -4.81
CA ILE A 35 17.24 1.51 -4.12
C ILE A 35 16.45 1.26 -2.83
N ALA A 36 16.43 2.24 -1.93
CA ALA A 36 15.80 2.11 -0.61
C ALA A 36 14.30 2.46 -0.61
N ASN A 37 13.69 2.63 -1.78
CA ASN A 37 12.25 2.90 -1.89
C ASN A 37 11.44 1.67 -1.41
N THR A 38 10.19 1.88 -1.03
CA THR A 38 9.35 0.81 -0.48
C THR A 38 9.00 -0.29 -1.48
N ASP A 39 9.00 0.01 -2.78
CA ASP A 39 8.52 -0.90 -3.83
C ASP A 39 9.58 -1.96 -4.16
N ASN A 40 10.85 -1.57 -4.09
CA ASN A 40 11.99 -2.48 -4.18
C ASN A 40 12.20 -3.34 -2.91
N GLN A 41 11.46 -3.06 -1.83
CA GLN A 41 11.48 -3.83 -0.58
C GLN A 41 10.21 -4.68 -0.40
N TYR A 42 9.59 -5.14 -1.50
CA TYR A 42 8.38 -5.95 -1.45
C TYR A 42 8.61 -7.34 -0.82
N LEU A 43 9.76 -7.97 -1.10
CA LEU A 43 10.13 -9.29 -0.58
C LEU A 43 11.12 -9.16 0.58
N VAL A 44 11.03 -10.05 1.57
CA VAL A 44 12.04 -10.14 2.63
C VAL A 44 13.30 -10.85 2.10
N PRO A 45 14.52 -10.33 2.34
CA PRO A 45 15.75 -10.97 1.85
C PRO A 45 16.02 -12.36 2.44
N THR A 46 15.47 -12.65 3.63
CA THR A 46 15.75 -13.89 4.38
C THR A 46 15.13 -15.13 3.73
N SER A 47 13.88 -15.03 3.26
CA SER A 47 13.12 -16.16 2.70
C SER A 47 12.57 -15.90 1.30
N GLY A 48 12.58 -14.64 0.84
CA GLY A 48 11.93 -14.25 -0.41
C GLY A 48 10.41 -14.14 -0.33
N ASP A 49 9.82 -14.25 0.86
CA ASP A 49 8.37 -14.11 1.05
C ASP A 49 7.94 -12.64 0.94
N PRO A 50 6.70 -12.37 0.46
CA PRO A 50 6.14 -11.02 0.45
C PRO A 50 6.01 -10.43 1.86
N LEU A 51 6.44 -9.19 2.03
CA LEU A 51 6.39 -8.46 3.30
C LEU A 51 5.21 -7.47 3.37
N ARG A 52 4.82 -6.91 2.23
CA ARG A 52 3.79 -5.85 2.12
C ARG A 52 2.47 -6.42 1.58
N GLY A 53 1.36 -6.04 2.21
CA GLY A 53 0.03 -6.49 1.81
C GLY A 53 -1.07 -5.74 2.55
N LEU A 54 -2.29 -5.83 2.03
CA LEU A 54 -3.47 -5.31 2.73
C LEU A 54 -3.81 -6.23 3.92
N ILE A 55 -4.34 -5.65 5.00
CA ILE A 55 -4.65 -6.35 6.25
C ILE A 55 -6.07 -6.02 6.73
N GLN A 56 -6.59 -6.80 7.68
CA GLN A 56 -7.87 -6.54 8.39
C GLN A 56 -9.04 -6.32 7.41
N ASP A 57 -9.72 -5.17 7.50
CA ASP A 57 -10.95 -4.85 6.78
C ASP A 57 -10.82 -4.97 5.26
N ASN A 58 -9.62 -4.76 4.70
CA ASN A 58 -9.42 -4.94 3.26
C ASN A 58 -9.53 -6.41 2.84
N VAL A 59 -9.11 -7.34 3.70
CA VAL A 59 -9.23 -8.78 3.46
C VAL A 59 -10.70 -9.17 3.53
N ASP A 60 -11.40 -8.74 4.57
CA ASP A 60 -12.84 -9.00 4.74
C ASP A 60 -13.65 -8.41 3.60
N SER A 61 -13.38 -7.16 3.22
CA SER A 61 -14.01 -6.49 2.08
C SER A 61 -13.75 -7.25 0.79
N GLY A 62 -12.53 -7.76 0.59
CA GLY A 62 -12.20 -8.61 -0.56
C GLY A 62 -13.11 -9.84 -0.65
N VAL A 63 -13.38 -10.52 0.47
CA VAL A 63 -14.29 -11.68 0.52
C VAL A 63 -15.71 -11.26 0.14
N TRP A 64 -16.24 -10.20 0.74
CA TRP A 64 -17.60 -9.74 0.46
C TRP A 64 -17.76 -9.23 -0.97
N MET A 65 -16.82 -8.42 -1.47
CA MET A 65 -16.86 -7.84 -2.81
C MET A 65 -16.72 -8.90 -3.91
N SER A 66 -15.94 -9.96 -3.67
CA SER A 66 -15.71 -11.02 -4.66
C SER A 66 -16.65 -12.24 -4.49
N SER A 67 -17.56 -12.20 -3.52
CA SER A 67 -18.59 -13.22 -3.36
C SER A 67 -19.49 -13.30 -4.61
N ARG A 68 -19.93 -14.52 -4.96
CA ARG A 68 -20.83 -14.76 -6.10
C ARG A 68 -22.19 -14.11 -5.95
N ASP A 69 -22.60 -13.82 -4.72
CA ASP A 69 -23.90 -13.22 -4.40
C ASP A 69 -23.85 -11.67 -4.40
N THR A 70 -22.68 -11.09 -4.64
CA THR A 70 -22.50 -9.63 -4.66
C THR A 70 -22.67 -9.10 -6.08
N PHE A 71 -23.75 -8.34 -6.29
CA PHE A 71 -24.04 -7.66 -7.55
C PHE A 71 -24.09 -6.15 -7.34
N PHE A 72 -23.58 -5.41 -8.31
CA PHE A 72 -23.60 -3.95 -8.32
C PHE A 72 -24.48 -3.47 -9.47
N ASN A 73 -25.28 -2.43 -9.23
CA ASN A 73 -25.94 -1.72 -10.32
C ASN A 73 -24.94 -0.83 -11.08
N ARG A 74 -25.41 -0.23 -12.19
CA ARG A 74 -24.56 0.56 -13.08
C ARG A 74 -23.93 1.76 -12.36
N GLU A 75 -24.70 2.45 -11.53
CA GLU A 75 -24.28 3.63 -10.80
C GLU A 75 -23.23 3.28 -9.73
N GLU A 76 -23.48 2.24 -8.94
CA GLU A 76 -22.54 1.72 -7.93
C GLU A 76 -21.22 1.28 -8.55
N TYR A 77 -21.28 0.51 -9.63
CA TYR A 77 -20.11 0.04 -10.35
C TYR A 77 -19.22 1.19 -10.83
N HIS A 78 -19.81 2.20 -11.48
CA HIS A 78 -19.05 3.36 -11.92
C HIS A 78 -18.46 4.16 -10.76
N GLN A 79 -19.21 4.30 -9.66
CA GLN A 79 -18.74 5.01 -8.49
C GLN A 79 -17.52 4.32 -7.85
N LEU A 80 -17.54 3.00 -7.73
CA LEU A 80 -16.42 2.21 -7.19
C LEU A 80 -15.16 2.34 -8.07
N LEU A 81 -15.33 2.30 -9.40
CA LEU A 81 -14.21 2.48 -10.32
C LEU A 81 -13.60 3.87 -10.23
N TYR A 82 -14.44 4.91 -10.30
CA TYR A 82 -13.94 6.29 -10.26
C TYR A 82 -13.27 6.62 -8.92
N GLY A 83 -13.80 6.10 -7.82
CA GLY A 83 -13.22 6.28 -6.49
C GLY A 83 -11.87 5.59 -6.29
N SER A 84 -11.58 4.49 -7.00
CA SER A 84 -10.38 3.68 -6.80
C SER A 84 -9.24 3.98 -7.78
N LEU A 85 -9.53 4.25 -9.05
CA LEU A 85 -8.51 4.37 -10.10
C LEU A 85 -7.96 5.78 -10.33
N ARG A 86 -8.53 6.82 -9.71
CA ARG A 86 -8.18 8.26 -9.84
C ARG A 86 -7.31 8.60 -11.08
N PRO A 87 -7.86 8.52 -12.30
CA PRO A 87 -7.10 8.62 -13.55
C PRO A 87 -6.52 10.01 -13.84
N GLU A 88 -6.87 11.00 -13.02
CA GLU A 88 -6.46 12.40 -13.16
C GLU A 88 -5.02 12.66 -12.68
N VAL A 89 -4.39 11.70 -12.00
CA VAL A 89 -3.06 11.87 -11.37
C VAL A 89 -1.91 11.46 -12.30
N ASP A 90 -2.20 10.77 -13.40
CA ASP A 90 -1.21 10.30 -14.39
C ASP A 90 -1.17 11.16 -15.68
N ALA A 91 -1.74 12.38 -15.65
CA ALA A 91 -1.74 13.35 -16.75
C ALA A 91 -0.79 14.54 -16.53
#